data_AF-A0AAC9B3V4-F1
#
_entry.id   AF-A0AAC9B3V4-F1
#
_cell.length_a   1.000
_cell.length_b   1.000
_cell.length_c   1.000
_cell.angle_alpha   90.00
_cell.angle_beta   90.00
_cell.angle_gamma   90.00
#
_symmetry.space_group_name_H-M   'P 1'
#
loop_
_entity.id
_entity.type
_entity.pdbx_description
1 polymer ?
#
loop_
_entity_poly.entity_id
_entity_poly.type
_entity_poly.pdbx_seq_one_letter_code
_entity_poly.pdbx_strand_id
1 'polypeptide(L)'
;MTFTPVKLGERDKVIQNIAENVRQGKFNQKVELHDPVLTLTEQHEVLDHFLKLHQTKRYHWRAAEVRSVMNMAARMMNPNLKVEGD
;
A
#
# COMPACT_ATOMS: atom_id res chain seq x y z
N MET A 1 -22.49 25.11 -8.95
CA MET A 1 -21.50 24.11 -8.49
C MET A 1 -20.60 23.78 -9.67
N THR A 2 -19.33 24.18 -9.61
CA THR A 2 -18.34 23.89 -10.65
C THR A 2 -17.77 22.50 -10.41
N PHE A 3 -18.06 21.56 -11.31
CA PHE A 3 -17.44 20.25 -11.31
C PHE A 3 -15.98 20.42 -11.72
N THR A 4 -15.05 20.36 -10.78
CA THR A 4 -13.62 20.29 -11.11
C THR A 4 -13.36 18.87 -11.60
N PRO A 5 -13.03 18.65 -12.89
CA PRO A 5 -12.68 17.31 -13.33
C PRO A 5 -11.46 16.86 -12.54
N VAL A 6 -11.57 15.72 -11.86
CA VAL A 6 -10.39 15.03 -11.31
C VAL A 6 -9.44 14.86 -12.50
N LYS A 7 -8.24 15.44 -12.40
CA LYS A 7 -7.18 15.22 -13.38
C LYS A 7 -6.95 13.71 -13.42
N LEU A 8 -7.54 13.04 -14.41
CA LEU A 8 -7.20 11.66 -14.76
C LEU A 8 -5.74 11.74 -15.20
N GLY A 9 -4.80 11.53 -14.28
CA GLY A 9 -3.37 11.67 -14.53
C GLY A 9 -2.85 10.62 -15.50
N GLU A 10 -1.74 9.98 -15.17
CA GLU A 10 -1.08 8.94 -15.97
C GLU A 10 -1.87 7.61 -16.09
N ARG A 11 -3.21 7.68 -16.14
CA ARG A 11 -4.14 6.55 -16.28
C ARG A 11 -3.73 5.59 -17.38
N ASP A 12 -3.31 6.11 -18.53
CA ASP A 12 -2.94 5.27 -19.67
C ASP A 12 -1.68 4.44 -19.39
N LYS A 13 -0.74 4.97 -18.60
CA LYS A 13 0.44 4.22 -18.13
C LYS A 13 0.07 3.14 -17.11
N VAL A 14 -0.90 3.40 -16.23
CA VAL A 14 -1.41 2.37 -15.30
C VAL A 14 -2.04 1.22 -16.09
N ILE A 15 -2.88 1.55 -17.08
CA ILE A 15 -3.54 0.55 -17.94
C ILE A 15 -2.48 -0.28 -18.68
N GLN A 16 -1.43 0.35 -19.20
CA GLN A 16 -0.36 -0.35 -19.89
C GLN A 16 0.42 -1.29 -18.97
N ASN A 17 0.74 -0.85 -17.74
CA ASN A 17 1.42 -1.69 -16.75
C ASN A 17 0.55 -2.87 -16.29
N ILE A 18 -0.77 -2.66 -16.13
CA ILE A 18 -1.71 -3.76 -15.86
C ILE A 18 -1.67 -4.78 -17.01
N ALA A 19 -1.72 -4.32 -18.27
CA ALA A 19 -1.71 -5.19 -19.44
C ALA A 19 -0.39 -5.99 -19.58
N GLU A 20 0.74 -5.40 -19.21
CA GLU A 20 2.04 -6.07 -19.16
C GLU A 20 2.09 -7.12 -18.02
N ASN A 21 1.66 -6.76 -16.82
CA ASN A 21 1.62 -7.68 -15.67
C ASN A 21 0.72 -8.89 -15.94
N VAL A 22 -0.43 -8.69 -16.57
CA VAL A 22 -1.34 -9.76 -17.00
C VAL A 22 -0.65 -10.70 -18.01
N ARG A 23 0.05 -10.17 -19.01
CA ARG A 23 0.82 -10.98 -19.97
C ARG A 23 1.91 -11.81 -19.30
N GLN A 24 2.51 -11.28 -18.23
CA GLN A 24 3.57 -11.96 -17.48
C GLN A 24 3.03 -12.89 -16.36
N GLY A 25 1.71 -13.01 -16.19
CA GLY A 25 1.09 -13.82 -15.14
C GLY A 25 1.23 -13.25 -13.72
N LYS A 26 1.57 -11.96 -13.59
CA LYS A 26 1.86 -11.27 -12.32
C LYS A 26 0.66 -10.48 -11.82
N PHE A 27 -0.46 -11.16 -11.61
CA PHE A 27 -1.76 -10.54 -11.29
C PHE A 27 -1.80 -9.78 -9.95
N ASN A 28 -0.91 -10.13 -9.01
CA ASN A 28 -0.86 -9.51 -7.69
C ASN A 28 0.11 -8.30 -7.63
N GLN A 29 0.77 -7.97 -8.74
CA GLN A 29 1.79 -6.95 -8.73
C GLN A 29 1.15 -5.57 -8.76
N LYS A 30 1.45 -4.77 -7.73
CA LYS A 30 0.95 -3.41 -7.57
C LYS A 30 1.36 -2.57 -8.78
N VAL A 31 0.44 -1.74 -9.25
CA VAL A 31 0.66 -0.89 -10.44
C VAL A 31 0.77 0.55 -9.97
N GLU A 32 1.94 0.91 -9.45
CA GLU A 32 2.27 2.29 -9.13
C GLU A 32 3.07 2.94 -10.26
N LEU A 33 2.82 4.23 -10.48
CA LEU A 33 3.42 5.02 -11.57
C LEU A 33 4.73 5.69 -11.17
N HIS A 34 4.98 5.78 -9.86
CA HIS A 34 6.06 6.56 -9.27
C HIS A 34 6.91 5.72 -8.32
N ASP A 35 6.86 4.39 -8.46
CA ASP A 35 7.78 3.53 -7.73
C ASP A 35 9.21 3.85 -8.17
N PRO A 36 10.12 4.17 -7.24
CA PRO A 36 11.50 4.39 -7.58
C PRO A 36 12.12 3.09 -8.14
N VAL A 37 12.77 3.19 -9.29
CA VAL A 37 13.56 2.07 -9.83
C VAL A 37 14.88 2.02 -9.08
N LEU A 38 14.93 1.18 -8.06
CA LEU A 38 16.09 1.02 -7.20
C LEU A 38 17.14 0.12 -7.88
N THR A 39 18.42 0.50 -7.76
CA THR A 39 19.56 -0.36 -8.05
C THR A 39 19.58 -1.57 -7.11
N LEU A 40 20.33 -2.63 -7.45
CA LEU A 40 20.44 -3.82 -6.59
C LEU A 40 20.95 -3.48 -5.19
N THR A 41 21.88 -2.53 -5.07
CA THR A 41 22.40 -2.06 -3.78
C THR A 41 21.31 -1.39 -2.96
N GLU A 42 20.57 -0.45 -3.56
CA GLU A 42 19.48 0.27 -2.90
C GLU A 42 18.34 -0.67 -2.49
N GLN A 43 18.02 -1.67 -3.33
CA GLN A 43 17.05 -2.71 -2.98
C GLN A 43 17.51 -3.47 -1.74
N HIS A 44 18.79 -3.84 -1.68
CA HIS A 44 19.36 -4.57 -0.54
C HIS A 44 19.32 -3.74 0.74
N GLU A 45 19.62 -2.44 0.66
CA GLU A 45 19.58 -1.52 1.79
C GLU A 45 18.14 -1.34 2.32
N VAL A 46 17.16 -1.17 1.42
CA VAL A 46 15.75 -1.06 1.79
C VAL A 46 15.28 -2.36 2.45
N LEU A 47 15.63 -3.52 1.89
CA LEU A 47 15.29 -4.82 2.45
C LEU A 47 15.92 -5.05 3.82
N ASP A 48 17.21 -4.77 3.98
CA ASP A 48 17.92 -4.95 5.25
C ASP A 48 17.37 -4.01 6.34
N HIS A 49 17.12 -2.75 5.99
CA HIS A 49 16.46 -1.80 6.90
C HIS A 49 15.07 -2.28 7.30
N PHE A 50 14.26 -2.74 6.33
CA PHE A 50 12.92 -3.26 6.58
C PHE A 50 12.94 -4.48 7.51
N LEU A 51 13.81 -5.45 7.23
CA LEU A 51 13.96 -6.67 8.04
C LEU A 51 14.40 -6.34 9.48
N LYS A 52 15.38 -5.45 9.64
CA LYS A 52 15.83 -4.99 10.96
C LYS A 52 14.70 -4.31 11.74
N LEU A 53 13.94 -3.43 11.08
CA LEU A 53 12.81 -2.75 11.70
C LEU A 53 11.71 -3.75 12.13
N HIS A 54 11.35 -4.68 11.24
CA HIS A 54 10.31 -5.68 11.48
C HIS A 54 10.63 -6.63 12.63
N GLN A 55 11.91 -6.95 12.84
CA GLN A 55 12.33 -7.80 13.96
C GLN A 55 12.22 -7.11 15.33
N THR A 56 12.03 -5.79 15.37
CA THR A 56 11.90 -5.08 16.64
C THR A 56 10.52 -5.33 17.27
N LYS A 57 10.48 -5.68 18.55
CA LYS A 57 9.23 -5.76 19.32
C LYS A 57 8.42 -4.47 19.21
N ARG A 58 9.11 -3.32 19.18
CA ARG A 58 8.50 -1.99 19.02
C ARG A 58 7.69 -1.86 17.73
N TYR A 59 8.14 -2.43 16.62
CA TYR A 59 7.40 -2.43 15.36
C TYR A 59 6.08 -3.19 15.50
N HIS A 60 6.11 -4.39 16.08
CA HIS A 60 4.90 -5.19 16.31
C HIS A 60 3.88 -4.50 17.23
N TRP A 61 4.35 -3.89 18.33
CA TRP A 61 3.48 -3.13 19.24
C TRP A 61 2.81 -1.94 18.54
N ARG A 62 3.58 -1.17 17.76
CA ARG A 62 3.04 -0.03 17.00
C ARG A 62 2.05 -0.46 15.94
N ALA A 63 2.28 -1.59 15.28
CA ALA A 63 1.32 -2.13 14.31
C ALA A 63 -0.02 -2.48 14.98
N ALA A 64 0.01 -3.10 16.16
CA ALA A 64 -1.19 -3.41 16.94
C ALA A 64 -1.92 -2.14 17.44
N GLU A 65 -1.17 -1.14 17.91
CA GLU A 65 -1.73 0.16 18.33
C GLU A 65 -2.44 0.85 17.18
N VAL A 66 -1.79 0.96 16.01
CA VAL A 66 -2.37 1.62 14.84
C VAL A 66 -3.63 0.89 14.36
N ARG A 67 -3.62 -0.45 14.31
CA ARG A 67 -4.83 -1.24 13.97
C ARG A 67 -5.96 -0.98 14.97
N SER A 68 -5.65 -0.94 16.26
CA SER A 68 -6.64 -0.67 17.30
C SER A 68 -7.28 0.71 17.14
N VAL A 69 -6.46 1.74 16.88
CA VAL A 69 -6.95 3.11 16.64
C VAL A 69 -7.84 3.18 15.39
N MET A 70 -7.41 2.55 14.29
CA MET A 70 -8.21 2.51 13.07
C MET A 70 -9.53 1.78 13.26
N ASN A 71 -9.52 0.65 13.99
CA ASN A 71 -10.75 -0.09 14.30
C ASN A 71 -11.70 0.74 15.17
N MET A 72 -11.18 1.50 16.14
CA MET A 72 -12.00 2.42 16.93
C MET A 72 -12.59 3.53 16.06
N ALA A 73 -11.79 4.19 15.23
CA ALA A 73 -12.26 5.24 14.32
C ALA A 73 -13.34 4.70 13.35
N ALA A 74 -13.12 3.51 12.80
CA ALA A 74 -14.06 2.86 11.90
C ALA A 74 -15.41 2.55 12.58
N ARG A 75 -15.39 2.06 13.83
CA ARG A 75 -16.61 1.82 14.62
C ARG A 75 -17.32 3.11 15.01
N MET A 76 -16.58 4.19 15.29
CA MET A 76 -17.18 5.51 15.56
C MET A 76 -17.89 6.08 14.34
N MET A 77 -17.31 5.88 13.15
CA MET A 77 -17.90 6.34 11.89
C MET A 77 -19.07 5.47 11.43
N ASN A 78 -19.02 4.17 11.69
CA ASN A 78 -20.10 3.24 11.38
C ASN A 78 -20.23 2.19 12.50
N PRO A 79 -21.18 2.36 13.44
CA PRO A 79 -21.35 1.48 14.59
C PRO A 79 -21.65 0.02 14.23
N ASN A 80 -22.16 -0.23 13.01
CA ASN A 80 -22.50 -1.56 12.52
C ASN A 80 -21.38 -2.20 11.67
N LEU A 81 -20.22 -1.56 11.56
CA LEU A 81 -19.09 -2.08 10.80
C LEU A 81 -18.43 -3.24 11.57
N LYS A 82 -18.42 -4.43 10.95
CA LYS A 82 -17.69 -5.59 11.44
C LYS A 82 -16.35 -5.69 10.69
N VAL A 83 -15.25 -5.56 11.44
CA VAL A 83 -13.90 -5.79 10.91
C VAL A 83 -13.57 -7.27 11.11
N GLU A 84 -13.19 -7.97 10.04
CA GLU A 84 -12.79 -9.39 10.07
C GLU A 84 -11.31 -9.52 9.66
N GLY A 85 -10.55 -10.28 10.45
CA GLY A 85 -9.10 -10.50 10.29
C GLY A 85 -8.27 -9.80 11.36
N ASP A 86 -7.34 -10.54 11.97
CA ASP A 86 -6.37 -10.06 12.96
C ASP A 86 -5.03 -9.64 12.32
#